data_AF-A0AA50ADA7-F1
#
_entry.id   AF-A0AA50ADA7-F1
#
_cell.length_a   1.000
_cell.length_b   1.000
_cell.length_c   1.000
_cell.angle_alpha   90.00
_cell.angle_beta   90.00
_cell.angle_gamma   90.00
#
_symmetry.space_group_name_H-M   'P 1'
#
loop_
_entity.id
_entity.type
_entity.pdbx_description
1 polymer ?
#
loop_
_entity_poly.entity_id
_entity_poly.type
_entity_poly.pdbx_seq_one_letter_code
_entity_poly.pdbx_strand_id
1 'polypeptide(L)'
;MARIFCALILSAAVWVGAQAGSPACGYGGVCSCEGRRVNCWKKGLSSVPDGIPGDTEILGLGGNQLMALPDGVFDQLVNLNALYLYKNQLKSLPPRVFDSLTKLTLLSLERNKLQSVPDGTFDCLFSLQYI
;
A
#
# COMPACT_ATOMS: atom_id res chain seq x y z
N MET A 1 -28.01 0.04 -10.46
CA MET A 1 -26.72 -0.67 -10.48
C MET A 1 -25.62 0.38 -10.45
N ALA A 2 -24.92 0.53 -9.33
CA ALA A 2 -23.81 1.48 -9.25
C ALA A 2 -22.62 0.91 -10.04
N ARG A 3 -22.13 1.64 -11.05
CA ARG A 3 -20.87 1.31 -11.70
C ARG A 3 -19.76 1.70 -10.73
N ILE A 4 -19.02 0.72 -10.23
CA ILE A 4 -17.83 0.95 -9.41
C ILE A 4 -16.75 1.48 -10.36
N PHE A 5 -16.35 2.73 -10.16
CA PHE A 5 -15.22 3.33 -10.87
C PHE A 5 -13.96 2.99 -10.09
N CYS A 6 -13.35 1.85 -10.42
CA CYS A 6 -11.95 1.61 -10.05
C CYS A 6 -11.10 2.73 -10.65
N ALA A 7 -10.21 3.30 -9.86
CA ALA A 7 -9.50 4.52 -10.20
C ALA A 7 -8.87 4.44 -11.61
N LEU A 8 -9.40 5.23 -12.55
CA LEU A 8 -8.69 5.69 -13.73
C LEU A 8 -8.00 6.97 -13.30
N ILE A 9 -6.70 6.89 -13.00
CA ILE A 9 -5.93 8.13 -12.85
C ILE A 9 -5.93 8.78 -14.23
N LEU A 10 -6.64 9.90 -14.37
CA LEU A 10 -6.41 10.85 -15.47
C LEU A 10 -4.96 11.30 -15.32
N SER A 11 -4.08 10.72 -16.13
CA SER A 11 -2.65 10.99 -16.10
C SER A 11 -2.41 12.45 -16.51
N ALA A 12 -2.34 13.34 -15.53
CA ALA A 12 -1.58 14.57 -15.67
C ALA A 12 -0.09 14.20 -15.49
N ALA A 13 0.49 13.62 -16.54
CA ALA A 13 1.93 13.40 -16.60
C ALA A 13 2.61 14.77 -16.78
N VAL A 14 3.00 15.42 -15.68
CA VAL A 14 4.09 16.40 -15.74
C VAL A 14 5.37 15.58 -15.61
N TRP A 15 5.96 15.24 -16.75
CA TRP A 15 7.33 14.74 -16.82
C TRP A 15 8.27 15.87 -16.39
N VAL A 16 8.74 15.81 -15.16
CA VAL A 16 10.00 16.47 -14.78
C VAL A 16 11.07 15.39 -14.87
N GLY A 17 12.15 15.69 -15.59
CA GLY A 17 13.16 14.72 -16.04
C GLY A 17 13.73 13.80 -14.95
N ALA A 18 14.15 12.62 -15.40
CA ALA A 18 14.82 11.62 -14.59
C ALA A 18 16.11 12.17 -13.97
N GLN A 19 16.21 12.11 -12.64
CA GLN A 19 17.47 12.11 -11.92
C GLN A 19 17.62 10.73 -11.26
N ALA A 20 18.60 9.95 -11.71
CA ALA A 20 19.04 8.77 -10.97
C ALA A 20 19.65 9.24 -9.64
N GLY A 21 19.01 8.90 -8.53
CA GLY A 21 19.48 9.16 -7.18
C GLY A 21 18.39 8.95 -6.12
N SER A 22 18.36 7.78 -5.49
CA SER A 22 17.73 7.63 -4.16
C SER A 22 18.47 8.55 -3.15
N PRO A 23 17.82 9.15 -2.12
CA PRO A 23 16.74 8.53 -1.35
C PRO A 23 15.56 9.46 -0.98
N ALA A 24 14.35 8.94 -1.09
CA ALA A 24 13.34 9.16 -0.05
C ALA A 24 12.82 7.76 0.31
N CYS A 25 13.57 7.03 1.13
CA CYS A 25 13.10 5.78 1.70
C CYS A 25 12.38 6.08 3.02
N GLY A 26 11.18 6.65 2.92
CA GLY A 26 10.31 6.89 4.06
C GLY A 26 10.84 7.86 5.14
N TYR A 27 9.98 8.18 6.11
CA TYR A 27 10.25 9.05 7.26
C TYR A 27 11.57 8.66 7.99
N GLY A 28 12.62 9.46 7.81
CA GLY A 28 13.84 9.41 8.63
C GLY A 28 14.68 8.12 8.56
N GLY A 29 14.57 7.32 7.49
CA GLY A 29 15.38 6.09 7.33
C GLY A 29 14.93 4.91 8.19
N VAL A 30 13.70 4.93 8.70
CA VAL A 30 13.13 3.82 9.50
C VAL A 30 13.01 2.53 8.68
N CYS A 31 12.69 2.66 7.41
CA CYS A 31 12.59 1.54 6.46
C CYS A 31 13.88 1.39 5.66
N SER A 32 14.14 0.17 5.20
CA SER A 32 15.24 -0.14 4.29
C SER A 32 14.70 -0.26 2.88
N CYS A 33 15.39 0.35 1.91
CA CYS A 33 15.01 0.30 0.50
C CYS A 33 16.09 -0.38 -0.34
N GLU A 34 15.67 -1.30 -1.20
CA GLU A 34 16.54 -2.00 -2.15
C GLU A 34 15.82 -2.09 -3.50
N GLY A 35 16.28 -1.30 -4.48
CA GLY A 35 15.55 -1.11 -5.73
C GLY A 35 14.12 -0.61 -5.47
N ARG A 36 13.12 -1.31 -6.00
CA ARG A 36 11.68 -1.01 -5.83
C ARG A 36 11.04 -1.72 -4.63
N ARG A 37 11.84 -2.19 -3.68
CA ARG A 37 11.38 -2.90 -2.48
C ARG A 37 11.57 -2.00 -1.27
N VAL A 38 10.51 -1.80 -0.50
CA VAL A 38 10.51 -1.01 0.74
C VAL A 38 10.20 -1.94 1.91
N ASN A 39 11.15 -2.09 2.82
CA ASN A 39 11.05 -2.98 3.97
C ASN A 39 10.97 -2.19 5.28
N CYS A 40 9.80 -2.23 5.90
CA CYS A 40 9.47 -1.60 7.17
C CYS A 40 9.05 -2.64 8.24
N TRP A 41 9.49 -3.90 8.11
CA TRP A 41 9.06 -4.97 9.02
C TRP A 41 9.61 -4.77 10.43
N LYS A 42 8.74 -4.94 11.46
CA LYS A 42 9.13 -4.95 12.89
C LYS A 42 9.83 -3.67 13.33
N LYS A 43 9.40 -2.53 12.78
CA LYS A 43 9.94 -1.21 13.13
C LYS A 43 9.14 -0.52 14.23
N GLY A 44 8.10 -1.18 14.76
CA GLY A 44 7.26 -0.62 15.82
C GLY A 44 6.37 0.52 15.33
N LEU A 45 6.07 0.54 14.03
CA LEU A 45 5.30 1.62 13.41
C LEU A 45 3.86 1.65 13.93
N SER A 46 3.39 2.83 14.29
CA SER A 46 1.98 3.10 14.63
C SER A 46 1.17 3.63 13.44
N SER A 47 1.84 4.12 12.39
CA SER A 47 1.26 4.55 11.12
C SER A 47 2.11 4.09 9.93
N VAL A 48 1.51 4.07 8.73
CA VAL A 48 2.27 3.87 7.49
C VAL A 48 3.22 5.07 7.31
N PRO A 49 4.52 4.88 7.03
CA PRO A 49 5.44 6.00 6.85
C PRO A 49 5.13 6.79 5.58
N ASP A 50 5.21 8.11 5.67
CA ASP A 50 5.16 8.99 4.49
C ASP A 50 6.43 8.85 3.66
N GLY A 51 6.36 9.22 2.38
CA GLY A 51 7.51 9.24 1.48
C GLY A 51 7.93 7.86 0.97
N ILE A 52 7.00 6.90 0.86
CA ILE A 52 7.21 5.66 0.13
C ILE A 52 7.29 6.00 -1.37
N PRO A 53 8.35 5.60 -2.10
CA PRO A 53 8.48 5.87 -3.53
C PRO A 53 7.31 5.31 -4.34
N GLY A 54 6.76 6.11 -5.27
CA GLY A 54 5.61 5.71 -6.11
C GLY A 54 5.91 4.57 -7.10
N ASP A 55 7.18 4.28 -7.36
CA ASP A 55 7.64 3.14 -8.17
C ASP A 55 7.86 1.85 -7.34
N THR A 56 7.48 1.84 -6.06
CA THR A 56 7.57 0.65 -5.19
C THR A 56 6.71 -0.49 -5.73
N GLU A 57 7.32 -1.67 -5.88
CA GLU A 57 6.67 -2.92 -6.30
C GLU A 57 6.37 -3.84 -5.11
N ILE A 58 7.15 -3.74 -4.03
CA ILE A 58 6.97 -4.57 -2.83
C ILE A 58 7.06 -3.69 -1.59
N LEU A 59 6.00 -3.67 -0.79
CA LEU A 59 5.93 -2.92 0.47
C LEU A 59 5.71 -3.88 1.65
N GLY A 60 6.70 -3.94 2.54
CA GLY A 60 6.68 -4.73 3.76
C GLY A 60 6.34 -3.90 4.99
N LEU A 61 5.11 -3.96 5.49
CA LEU A 61 4.65 -3.28 6.72
C LEU A 61 4.26 -4.27 7.83
N GLY A 62 4.58 -5.56 7.67
CA GLY A 62 4.20 -6.60 8.61
C GLY A 62 4.86 -6.43 9.99
N GLY A 63 4.29 -7.05 11.01
CA GLY A 63 4.86 -7.10 12.36
C GLY A 63 5.01 -5.73 13.04
N ASN A 64 4.12 -4.78 12.74
CA ASN A 64 4.10 -3.44 13.33
C ASN A 64 2.89 -3.29 14.29
N GLN A 65 2.59 -2.05 14.68
CA GLN A 65 1.52 -1.70 15.60
C GLN A 65 0.43 -0.85 14.93
N LEU A 66 0.25 -1.03 13.61
CA LEU A 66 -0.75 -0.27 12.84
C LEU A 66 -2.15 -0.61 13.34
N MET A 67 -2.87 0.38 13.84
CA MET A 67 -4.24 0.22 14.33
C MET A 67 -5.31 0.63 13.31
N ALA A 68 -4.94 1.53 12.40
CA ALA A 68 -5.76 2.01 11.30
C ALA A 68 -4.85 2.36 10.10
N LEU A 69 -5.47 2.47 8.92
CA LEU A 69 -4.84 2.99 7.71
C LEU A 69 -5.50 4.35 7.38
N PRO A 70 -4.73 5.38 7.04
CA PRO A 70 -5.30 6.61 6.49
C PRO A 70 -5.99 6.37 5.14
N ASP A 71 -7.00 7.19 4.83
CA ASP A 71 -7.65 7.18 3.52
C ASP A 71 -6.62 7.48 2.42
N GLY A 72 -6.66 6.71 1.33
CA GLY A 72 -5.79 6.91 0.16
C GLY A 72 -4.29 6.67 0.40
N VAL A 73 -3.90 6.06 1.53
CA VAL A 73 -2.49 5.86 1.92
C VAL A 73 -1.65 5.09 0.87
N PHE A 74 -2.30 4.32 0.00
CA PHE A 74 -1.64 3.55 -1.06
C PHE A 74 -1.93 4.05 -2.47
N ASP A 75 -2.62 5.17 -2.65
CA ASP A 75 -3.12 5.61 -3.97
C ASP A 75 -2.02 5.91 -5.00
N GLN A 76 -0.85 6.34 -4.52
CA GLN A 76 0.30 6.63 -5.38
C GLN A 76 1.14 5.40 -5.73
N LEU A 77 0.89 4.26 -5.08
CA LEU A 77 1.70 3.04 -5.20
C LEU A 77 1.16 2.11 -6.30
N VAL A 78 0.83 2.68 -7.45
CA VAL A 78 0.17 2.01 -8.59
C VAL A 78 0.99 0.86 -9.22
N ASN A 79 2.26 0.74 -8.84
CA ASN A 79 3.15 -0.34 -9.28
C ASN A 79 3.28 -1.48 -8.27
N LEU A 80 2.59 -1.44 -7.12
CA LEU A 80 2.65 -2.49 -6.13
C LEU A 80 2.16 -3.83 -6.69
N ASN A 81 3.02 -4.83 -6.54
CA ASN A 81 2.71 -6.24 -6.78
C ASN A 81 2.45 -6.99 -5.47
N ALA A 82 3.13 -6.62 -4.38
CA ALA A 82 2.98 -7.27 -3.08
C ALA A 82 2.91 -6.27 -1.92
N LEU A 83 1.87 -6.40 -1.09
CA LEU A 83 1.63 -5.59 0.11
C LEU A 83 1.47 -6.49 1.34
N TYR A 84 2.39 -6.35 2.28
CA TYR A 84 2.38 -7.13 3.52
C TYR A 84 1.94 -6.27 4.71
N LEU A 85 0.75 -6.53 5.24
CA LEU A 85 0.18 -5.88 6.43
C LEU A 85 -0.04 -6.85 7.60
N TYR A 86 0.43 -8.10 7.50
CA TYR A 86 0.21 -9.12 8.50
C TYR A 86 0.84 -8.79 9.87
N LYS A 87 0.33 -9.38 10.95
CA LYS A 87 0.79 -9.12 12.32
C LYS A 87 0.80 -7.62 12.66
N ASN A 88 -0.32 -6.96 12.38
CA ASN A 88 -0.63 -5.60 12.85
C ASN A 88 -1.87 -5.65 13.76
N GLN A 89 -2.45 -4.49 14.07
CA GLN A 89 -3.60 -4.35 14.97
C GLN A 89 -4.80 -3.71 14.28
N LEU A 90 -4.88 -3.81 12.95
CA LEU A 90 -5.94 -3.18 12.15
C LEU A 90 -7.30 -3.76 12.57
N LYS A 91 -8.21 -2.88 12.97
CA LYS A 91 -9.58 -3.24 13.40
C LYS A 91 -10.60 -3.11 12.28
N SER A 92 -10.34 -2.19 11.36
CA SER A 92 -11.11 -1.94 10.14
C SER A 92 -10.17 -1.50 9.02
N LEU A 93 -10.69 -1.49 7.80
CA LEU A 93 -10.04 -0.90 6.63
C LEU A 93 -10.89 0.27 6.13
N PRO A 94 -10.27 1.37 5.68
CA PRO A 94 -10.99 2.40 4.97
C PRO A 94 -11.66 1.84 3.70
N PRO A 95 -12.82 2.35 3.30
CA PRO A 95 -13.41 2.03 2.01
C PRO A 95 -12.43 2.38 0.88
N ARG A 96 -12.34 1.51 -0.14
CA ARG A 96 -11.53 1.76 -1.34
C ARG A 96 -10.02 1.94 -1.12
N VAL A 97 -9.48 1.54 0.04
CA VAL A 97 -8.06 1.73 0.40
C VAL A 97 -7.08 1.04 -0.56
N PHE A 98 -7.55 0.08 -1.36
CA PHE A 98 -6.74 -0.65 -2.33
C PHE A 98 -7.13 -0.40 -3.79
N ASP A 99 -8.06 0.53 -4.09
CA ASP A 99 -8.64 0.68 -5.43
C ASP A 99 -7.60 1.02 -6.52
N SER A 100 -6.55 1.73 -6.14
CA SER A 100 -5.46 2.13 -7.03
C SER A 100 -4.46 0.98 -7.31
N LEU A 101 -4.50 -0.12 -6.53
CA LEU A 101 -3.52 -1.21 -6.56
C LEU A 101 -3.88 -2.29 -7.59
N THR A 102 -4.20 -1.87 -8.82
CA THR A 102 -4.71 -2.76 -9.89
C THR A 102 -3.73 -3.87 -10.32
N LYS A 103 -2.44 -3.72 -10.03
CA LYS A 103 -1.37 -4.72 -10.30
C LYS A 103 -1.10 -5.66 -9.12
N LEU A 104 -1.73 -5.46 -7.97
CA LEU A 104 -1.43 -6.23 -6.76
C LEU A 104 -1.79 -7.69 -6.96
N THR A 105 -0.81 -8.59 -6.75
CA THR A 105 -0.99 -10.03 -6.84
C THR A 105 -1.03 -10.69 -5.45
N LEU A 106 -0.40 -10.06 -4.46
CA LEU A 106 -0.36 -10.53 -3.08
C LEU A 106 -0.73 -9.39 -2.13
N LEU A 107 -1.80 -9.61 -1.37
CA LEU A 107 -2.13 -8.86 -0.18
C LEU A 107 -1.99 -9.80 1.03
N SER A 108 -1.49 -9.32 2.16
CA SER A 108 -1.45 -10.15 3.37
C SER A 108 -1.97 -9.37 4.56
N LEU A 109 -3.15 -9.78 5.05
CA LEU A 109 -3.84 -9.17 6.20
C LEU A 109 -3.88 -10.09 7.42
N GLU A 110 -3.26 -11.28 7.36
CA GLU A 110 -3.24 -12.28 8.42
C GLU A 110 -2.82 -11.70 9.77
N ARG A 111 -3.37 -12.20 10.88
CA ARG A 111 -3.00 -11.79 12.25
C ARG A 111 -3.20 -10.28 12.49
N ASN A 112 -4.26 -9.72 11.92
CA ASN A 112 -4.84 -8.43 12.34
C ASN A 112 -6.02 -8.65 13.29
N LYS A 113 -6.79 -7.59 13.57
CA LYS A 113 -8.00 -7.60 14.42
C LYS A 113 -9.26 -7.26 13.62
N LEU A 114 -9.21 -7.46 12.30
CA LEU A 114 -10.33 -7.21 11.39
C LEU A 114 -11.48 -8.16 11.75
N GLN A 115 -12.65 -7.59 12.04
CA GLN A 115 -13.89 -8.34 12.23
C GLN A 115 -14.67 -8.46 10.92
N SER A 116 -14.56 -7.45 10.08
CA SER A 116 -15.13 -7.37 8.74
C SER A 116 -14.26 -6.45 7.88
N VAL A 117 -14.51 -6.49 6.57
CA VAL A 117 -13.96 -5.53 5.61
C VAL A 117 -15.12 -4.81 4.91
N PRO A 118 -14.98 -3.54 4.51
CA PRO A 118 -16.01 -2.86 3.72
C PRO A 118 -16.37 -3.61 2.43
N ASP A 119 -17.62 -3.50 2.01
CA ASP A 119 -18.04 -4.02 0.70
C ASP A 119 -17.22 -3.39 -0.41
N GLY A 120 -16.82 -4.21 -1.38
CA GLY A 120 -16.02 -3.78 -2.53
C GLY A 120 -14.55 -3.47 -2.23
N THR A 121 -14.04 -3.77 -1.03
CA THR A 121 -12.61 -3.55 -0.66
C THR A 121 -11.61 -4.14 -1.66
N PHE A 122 -11.99 -5.18 -2.39
CA PHE A 122 -11.11 -5.91 -3.31
C PHE A 122 -11.54 -5.84 -4.78
N ASP A 123 -12.59 -5.08 -5.12
CA ASP A 123 -13.21 -5.13 -6.46
C ASP A 123 -12.27 -4.66 -7.58
N CYS A 124 -11.31 -3.80 -7.24
CA CYS A 124 -10.34 -3.25 -8.19
C CYS A 124 -9.00 -4.01 -8.21
N LEU A 125 -8.85 -5.05 -7.38
CA LEU A 125 -7.65 -5.87 -7.32
C LEU A 125 -7.69 -6.98 -8.38
N PHE A 126 -7.74 -6.57 -9.65
CA PHE A 126 -7.95 -7.47 -10.79
C PHE A 126 -6.88 -8.57 -10.93
N SER A 127 -5.68 -8.30 -10.42
CA SER A 127 -4.53 -9.21 -10.51
C SER A 127 -4.33 -10.06 -9.25
N LEU A 128 -5.21 -9.93 -8.24
CA LEU A 128 -5.01 -10.56 -6.93
C LEU A 128 -5.09 -12.07 -7.03
N GLN A 129 -4.06 -12.74 -6.52
CA GLN A 129 -3.96 -14.19 -6.48
C GLN A 129 -4.00 -14.72 -5.04
N TYR A 130 -3.48 -13.94 -4.09
CA TYR A 130 -3.34 -14.35 -2.69
C TYR A 130 -3.76 -13.22 -1.74
N ILE A 131 -4.53 -13.56 -0.71
CA ILE A 131 -4.99 -12.67 0.36
C ILE A 131 -4.86 -13.29 1.77
#